data_AF-A0A957GPA1-F1
#
_entry.id   AF-A0A957GPA1-F1
#
_cell.length_a   1.000
_cell.length_b   1.000
_cell.length_c   1.000
_cell.angle_alpha   90.00
_cell.angle_beta   90.00
_cell.angle_gamma   90.00
#
_symmetry.space_group_name_H-M   'P 1'
#
loop_
_entity.id
_entity.type
_entity.pdbx_description
1 polymer ?
#
loop_
_entity_poly.entity_id
_entity_poly.type
_entity_poly.pdbx_seq_one_letter_code
_entity_poly.pdbx_strand_id
1 'polypeptide(L)'
;MKKLTQIPLTKWLTFGFIALGLLLMLVFGVRSFRSFNQMRYVRDQGLDRGEASVDAIRGWMTLDYVAVAYAVPEEYLLNYLGIPFEQRNGHEALRDLNRLYDLGLSADGQDQRVTEAVAEAIEAYRTNPVVTGLDDIRPWMTVRYISVSTGVPETYIFEQVGIPAENDNEFKDLGLLDKEYRYKGGLRALVDTIKSALAGYEKAP
;
A
#
# COMPACT_ATOMS: atom_id res chain seq x y z
N MET A 1 -57.00 -8.70 36.89
CA MET A 1 -56.26 -9.55 35.92
C MET A 1 -55.89 -8.69 34.70
N LYS A 2 -54.62 -8.31 34.56
CA LYS A 2 -54.13 -7.48 33.45
C LYS A 2 -54.10 -8.31 32.17
N LYS A 3 -54.88 -7.91 31.15
CA LYS A 3 -54.76 -8.45 29.78
C LYS A 3 -53.37 -8.12 29.27
N LEU A 4 -52.49 -9.12 29.19
CA LEU A 4 -51.27 -9.05 28.40
C LEU A 4 -51.71 -8.91 26.94
N THR A 5 -51.57 -7.71 26.42
CA THR A 5 -51.90 -7.33 25.04
C THR A 5 -51.10 -8.24 24.10
N GLN A 6 -51.78 -9.20 23.47
CA GLN A 6 -51.16 -10.04 22.45
C GLN A 6 -50.79 -9.15 21.26
N ILE A 7 -49.51 -8.78 21.18
CA ILE A 7 -48.96 -8.08 20.03
C ILE A 7 -49.08 -9.05 18.84
N PRO A 8 -49.77 -8.69 17.75
CA PRO A 8 -49.93 -9.57 16.60
C PRO A 8 -48.56 -9.92 16.01
N LEU A 9 -48.38 -11.19 15.63
CA LEU A 9 -47.12 -11.76 15.11
C LEU A 9 -46.52 -10.92 13.97
N THR A 10 -47.36 -10.26 13.17
CA THR A 10 -46.96 -9.36 12.10
C THR A 10 -46.17 -8.15 12.59
N LYS A 11 -46.51 -7.58 13.76
CA LYS A 11 -45.75 -6.46 14.35
C LYS A 11 -44.37 -6.91 14.83
N TRP A 12 -44.24 -8.11 15.37
CA TRP A 12 -42.94 -8.69 15.73
C TRP A 12 -42.06 -8.92 14.51
N LEU A 13 -42.64 -9.39 13.40
CA LEU A 13 -41.93 -9.54 12.13
C LEU A 13 -41.40 -8.19 11.63
N THR A 14 -42.25 -7.15 11.65
CA THR A 14 -41.85 -5.79 11.25
C THR A 14 -40.74 -5.25 12.14
N PHE A 15 -40.84 -5.41 13.47
CA PHE A 15 -39.76 -5.02 14.39
C PHE A 15 -38.46 -5.79 14.13
N GLY A 16 -38.55 -7.08 13.83
CA GLY A 16 -37.40 -7.91 13.46
C GLY A 16 -36.70 -7.40 12.20
N PHE A 17 -37.45 -7.05 11.15
CA PHE A 17 -36.89 -6.49 9.93
C PHE A 17 -36.27 -5.10 10.14
N ILE A 18 -36.89 -4.25 10.96
CA ILE A 18 -36.33 -2.93 11.31
C ILE A 18 -35.01 -3.09 12.08
N ALA A 19 -34.99 -3.98 13.08
CA ALA A 19 -33.79 -4.26 13.86
C ALA A 19 -32.66 -4.85 12.99
N LEU A 20 -33.00 -5.76 12.08
CA LEU A 20 -32.04 -6.33 11.13
C LEU A 20 -31.50 -5.25 10.17
N GLY A 21 -32.36 -4.38 9.65
CA GLY A 21 -31.95 -3.26 8.80
C GLY A 21 -31.01 -2.29 9.52
N LEU A 22 -31.32 -1.93 10.77
CA LEU A 22 -30.45 -1.10 11.60
C LEU A 22 -29.11 -1.77 11.91
N LEU A 23 -29.11 -3.07 12.21
CA LEU A 23 -27.91 -3.85 12.46
C LEU A 23 -27.00 -3.85 11.22
N LEU A 24 -27.57 -4.12 10.04
CA LEU A 24 -26.84 -4.09 8.78
C LEU A 24 -26.28 -2.67 8.52
N MET A 25 -27.10 -1.63 8.70
CA MET A 25 -26.65 -0.25 8.52
C MET A 25 -25.50 0.13 9.45
N LEU A 26 -25.50 -0.37 10.69
CA LEU A 26 -24.41 -0.15 11.65
C LEU A 26 -23.13 -0.89 11.24
N VAL A 27 -23.23 -2.16 10.90
CA VAL A 27 -22.07 -2.99 10.49
C VAL A 27 -21.42 -2.41 9.23
N PHE A 28 -22.23 -2.11 8.21
CA PHE A 28 -21.73 -1.54 6.96
C PHE A 28 -21.31 -0.07 7.11
N GLY A 29 -22.02 0.71 7.92
CA GLY A 29 -21.69 2.11 8.20
C GLY A 29 -20.34 2.27 8.88
N VAL A 30 -20.05 1.47 9.92
CA VAL A 30 -18.75 1.48 10.61
C VAL A 30 -17.64 1.01 9.66
N ARG A 31 -17.89 -0.02 8.84
CA ARG A 31 -16.90 -0.51 7.86
C ARG A 31 -16.56 0.56 6.81
N SER A 32 -17.56 1.22 6.25
CA SER A 32 -17.37 2.30 5.27
C SER A 32 -16.65 3.51 5.88
N PHE A 33 -16.99 3.89 7.12
CA PHE A 33 -16.35 5.01 7.79
C PHE A 33 -14.86 4.76 8.08
N ARG A 34 -14.48 3.54 8.48
CA ARG A 34 -13.06 3.17 8.66
C ARG A 34 -12.27 3.29 7.36
N SER A 35 -12.81 2.81 6.24
CA SER A 35 -12.16 2.91 4.93
C SER A 35 -11.98 4.36 4.48
N PHE A 36 -12.99 5.20 4.71
CA PHE A 36 -12.92 6.61 4.36
C PHE A 36 -11.89 7.39 5.20
N ASN A 37 -11.77 7.09 6.50
CA ASN A 37 -10.73 7.68 7.34
C ASN A 37 -9.32 7.24 6.94
N GLN A 38 -9.13 6.00 6.47
CA GLN A 38 -7.85 5.54 5.93
C GLN A 38 -7.44 6.34 4.69
N MET A 39 -8.35 6.58 3.75
CA MET A 39 -8.06 7.38 2.55
C MET A 39 -7.72 8.84 2.87
N ARG A 40 -8.43 9.46 3.83
CA ARG A 40 -8.09 10.82 4.29
C ARG A 40 -6.72 10.86 4.94
N TYR A 41 -6.43 9.90 5.81
CA TYR A 41 -5.16 9.80 6.49
C TYR A 41 -3.98 9.69 5.51
N VAL A 42 -4.12 8.89 4.44
CA VAL A 42 -3.10 8.78 3.38
C VAL A 42 -2.77 10.14 2.76
N ARG A 43 -3.81 10.90 2.41
CA ARG A 43 -3.65 12.21 1.77
C ARG A 43 -3.16 13.30 2.72
N ASP A 44 -3.62 13.27 3.98
CA ASP A 44 -3.23 14.27 4.98
C ASP A 44 -1.77 14.10 5.43
N GLN A 45 -1.22 12.88 5.33
CA GLN A 45 0.17 12.55 5.67
C GLN A 45 1.13 12.60 4.46
N GLY A 46 0.65 12.93 3.26
CA GLY A 46 1.50 13.01 2.06
C GLY A 46 2.13 11.67 1.64
N LEU A 47 1.50 10.55 2.00
CA LEU A 47 1.95 9.19 1.61
C LEU A 47 1.88 8.98 0.09
N ASP A 48 1.05 9.76 -0.60
CA ASP A 48 0.92 9.81 -2.05
C ASP A 48 1.98 10.68 -2.74
N ARG A 49 2.80 11.41 -1.98
CA ARG A 49 3.84 12.34 -2.50
C ARG A 49 5.25 11.98 -2.07
N GLY A 50 5.42 10.86 -1.36
CA GLY A 50 6.72 10.44 -0.82
C GLY A 50 7.26 11.32 0.31
N GLU A 51 6.47 12.27 0.84
CA GLU A 51 6.86 13.20 1.90
C GLU A 51 6.49 12.72 3.31
N ALA A 52 5.88 11.54 3.42
CA ALA A 52 5.37 11.04 4.69
C ALA A 52 6.48 10.80 5.73
N SER A 53 6.19 11.23 6.96
CA SER A 53 6.96 10.82 8.15
C SER A 53 6.77 9.33 8.39
N VAL A 54 7.82 8.62 8.84
CA VAL A 54 7.72 7.21 9.24
C VAL A 54 6.71 6.98 10.37
N ASP A 55 6.42 8.01 11.16
CA ASP A 55 5.34 8.00 12.16
C ASP A 55 3.96 7.81 11.56
N ALA A 56 3.82 7.95 10.23
CA ALA A 56 2.56 7.74 9.55
C ALA A 56 2.26 6.25 9.31
N ILE A 57 3.25 5.35 9.47
CA ILE A 57 3.09 3.91 9.22
C ILE A 57 2.13 3.31 10.24
N ARG A 58 1.22 2.45 9.78
CA ARG A 58 0.21 1.81 10.62
C ARG A 58 0.11 0.33 10.31
N GLY A 59 -0.19 -0.49 11.31
CA GLY A 59 -0.32 -1.95 11.16
C GLY A 59 -1.40 -2.43 10.17
N TRP A 60 -2.32 -1.57 9.73
CA TRP A 60 -3.30 -1.90 8.69
C TRP A 60 -2.76 -1.72 7.27
N MET A 61 -1.65 -1.00 7.10
CA MET A 61 -1.00 -0.83 5.80
C MET A 61 -0.36 -2.14 5.38
N THR A 62 -0.35 -2.40 4.09
CA THR A 62 0.35 -3.54 3.49
C THR A 62 1.81 -3.21 3.24
N LEU A 63 2.66 -4.23 3.17
CA LEU A 63 4.08 -4.01 3.00
C LEU A 63 4.40 -3.39 1.63
N ASP A 64 3.74 -3.83 0.57
CA ASP A 64 3.82 -3.26 -0.79
C ASP A 64 3.48 -1.76 -0.81
N TYR A 65 2.42 -1.38 -0.12
CA TYR A 65 1.98 0.01 0.01
C TYR A 65 3.04 0.85 0.71
N VAL A 66 3.62 0.36 1.80
CA VAL A 66 4.70 1.05 2.52
C VAL A 66 5.96 1.14 1.66
N ALA A 67 6.32 0.07 0.97
CA ALA A 67 7.48 0.03 0.07
C ALA A 67 7.38 1.11 -1.02
N VAL A 68 6.22 1.25 -1.67
CA VAL A 68 5.99 2.29 -2.68
C VAL A 68 5.87 3.69 -2.07
N ALA A 69 5.09 3.86 -1.00
CA ALA A 69 4.85 5.18 -0.41
C ALA A 69 6.14 5.83 0.11
N TYR A 70 7.10 5.02 0.59
CA TYR A 70 8.38 5.50 1.09
C TYR A 70 9.55 5.29 0.11
N ALA A 71 9.27 4.75 -1.08
CA ALA A 71 10.27 4.38 -2.09
C ALA A 71 11.43 3.54 -1.50
N VAL A 72 11.10 2.51 -0.74
CA VAL A 72 12.06 1.55 -0.18
C VAL A 72 11.77 0.17 -0.75
N PRO A 73 12.76 -0.55 -1.30
CA PRO A 73 12.52 -1.86 -1.90
C PRO A 73 11.93 -2.87 -0.92
N GLU A 74 10.93 -3.64 -1.37
CA GLU A 74 10.27 -4.65 -0.54
C GLU A 74 11.26 -5.70 -0.02
N GLU A 75 12.21 -6.11 -0.87
CA GLU A 75 13.28 -7.05 -0.54
C GLU A 75 14.14 -6.55 0.61
N TYR A 76 14.42 -5.24 0.64
CA TYR A 76 15.17 -4.61 1.72
C TYR A 76 14.38 -4.67 3.04
N LEU A 77 13.09 -4.33 3.01
CA LEU A 77 12.23 -4.35 4.18
C LEU A 77 12.07 -5.77 4.74
N LEU A 78 11.80 -6.76 3.89
CA LEU A 78 11.66 -8.16 4.31
C LEU A 78 12.96 -8.71 4.91
N ASN A 79 14.10 -8.43 4.27
CA ASN A 79 15.40 -8.82 4.79
C ASN A 79 15.70 -8.17 6.15
N TYR A 80 15.37 -6.88 6.33
CA TYR A 80 15.51 -6.18 7.60
C TYR A 80 14.65 -6.81 8.71
N LEU A 81 13.44 -7.24 8.37
CA LEU A 81 12.53 -7.94 9.28
C LEU A 81 12.93 -9.40 9.55
N GLY A 82 13.93 -9.94 8.86
CA GLY A 82 14.30 -11.36 8.93
C GLY A 82 13.23 -12.29 8.33
N ILE A 83 12.40 -11.78 7.43
CA ILE A 83 11.33 -12.52 6.75
C ILE A 83 11.85 -12.98 5.37
N PRO A 84 11.66 -14.26 4.99
CA PRO A 84 12.04 -14.70 3.66
C PRO A 84 11.25 -13.96 2.57
N PHE A 85 11.93 -13.64 1.47
CA PHE A 85 11.28 -13.04 0.31
C PHE A 85 10.34 -14.05 -0.35
N GLU A 86 9.05 -13.89 -0.11
CA GLU A 86 7.98 -14.60 -0.81
C GLU A 86 7.01 -13.54 -1.36
N GLN A 87 6.72 -13.57 -2.65
CA GLN A 87 5.86 -12.55 -3.31
C GLN A 87 4.47 -12.38 -2.68
N ARG A 88 4.02 -13.34 -1.85
CA ARG A 88 2.76 -13.25 -1.12
C ARG A 88 2.86 -12.29 0.07
N ASN A 89 4.03 -12.17 0.69
CA ASN A 89 4.22 -11.39 1.92
C ASN A 89 4.02 -9.88 1.70
N GLY A 90 4.31 -9.37 0.49
CA GLY A 90 4.09 -7.96 0.14
C GLY A 90 2.64 -7.48 0.28
N HIS A 91 1.66 -8.34 -0.01
CA HIS A 91 0.24 -7.97 0.02
C HIS A 91 -0.39 -8.09 1.42
N GLU A 92 0.34 -8.64 2.38
CA GLU A 92 -0.15 -8.81 3.75
C GLU A 92 -0.05 -7.48 4.50
N ALA A 93 -1.08 -7.19 5.31
CA ALA A 93 -0.99 -6.06 6.22
C ALA A 93 0.15 -6.29 7.21
N LEU A 94 0.85 -5.23 7.60
CA LEU A 94 1.95 -5.31 8.56
C LEU A 94 1.52 -6.07 9.83
N ARG A 95 0.31 -5.82 10.35
CA ARG A 95 -0.24 -6.57 11.48
C ARG A 95 -0.32 -8.06 11.26
N ASP A 96 -0.69 -8.47 10.06
CA ASP A 96 -0.85 -9.87 9.73
C ASP A 96 0.52 -10.52 9.54
N LEU A 97 1.52 -9.82 8.98
CA LEU A 97 2.93 -10.23 9.01
C LEU A 97 3.46 -10.39 10.43
N ASN A 98 3.19 -9.43 11.32
CA ASN A 98 3.60 -9.48 12.72
C ASN A 98 3.06 -10.73 13.43
N ARG A 99 1.83 -11.12 13.11
CA ARG A 99 1.20 -12.32 13.64
C ARG A 99 1.77 -13.59 13.01
N LEU A 100 1.95 -13.60 11.69
CA LEU A 100 2.41 -14.76 10.94
C LEU A 100 3.83 -15.17 11.34
N TYR A 101 4.70 -14.19 11.60
CA TYR A 101 6.09 -14.39 11.96
C TYR A 101 6.38 -14.20 13.47
N ASP A 102 5.34 -14.07 14.29
CA ASP A 102 5.42 -13.93 15.75
C ASP A 102 6.43 -12.87 16.22
N LEU A 103 6.40 -11.69 15.59
CA LEU A 103 7.37 -10.62 15.83
C LEU A 103 7.17 -9.89 17.17
N GLY A 104 6.03 -10.12 17.84
CA GLY A 104 5.73 -9.52 19.14
C GLY A 104 5.27 -8.06 19.09
N LEU A 105 5.45 -7.36 20.20
CA LEU A 105 5.10 -5.95 20.37
C LEU A 105 6.37 -5.08 20.36
N SER A 106 6.21 -3.80 20.06
CA SER A 106 7.27 -2.80 20.19
C SER A 106 7.76 -2.68 21.64
N ALA A 107 8.92 -2.04 21.83
CA ALA A 107 9.54 -1.89 23.15
C ALA A 107 8.65 -1.18 24.18
N ASP A 108 7.77 -0.29 23.74
CA ASP A 108 6.79 0.44 24.56
C ASP A 108 5.47 -0.31 24.77
N GLY A 109 5.28 -1.45 24.09
CA GLY A 109 4.08 -2.28 24.13
C GLY A 109 2.82 -1.65 23.55
N GLN A 110 2.90 -0.46 22.93
CA GLN A 110 1.75 0.25 22.36
C GLN A 110 1.47 -0.18 20.92
N ASP A 111 2.53 -0.48 20.17
CA ASP A 111 2.47 -0.82 18.75
C ASP A 111 2.99 -2.24 18.48
N GLN A 112 2.85 -2.66 17.23
CA GLN A 112 3.39 -3.93 16.77
C GLN A 112 4.86 -3.76 16.41
N ARG A 113 5.69 -4.74 16.78
CA ARG A 113 7.13 -4.71 16.52
C ARG A 113 7.43 -4.50 15.04
N VAL A 114 6.62 -5.08 14.15
CA VAL A 114 6.77 -4.90 12.70
C VAL A 114 6.69 -3.43 12.27
N THR A 115 5.84 -2.61 12.90
CA THR A 115 5.61 -1.23 12.46
C THR A 115 6.81 -0.37 12.83
N GLU A 116 7.31 -0.55 14.05
CA GLU A 116 8.57 0.04 14.51
C GLU A 116 9.76 -0.43 13.64
N ALA A 117 9.89 -1.73 13.41
CA ALA A 117 10.99 -2.28 12.61
C ALA A 117 10.98 -1.80 11.15
N VAL A 118 9.80 -1.64 10.54
CA VAL A 118 9.69 -1.07 9.19
C VAL A 118 10.04 0.42 9.18
N ALA A 119 9.63 1.19 10.20
CA ALA A 119 10.05 2.58 10.35
C ALA A 119 11.59 2.70 10.48
N GLU A 120 12.19 1.90 11.35
CA GLU A 120 13.65 1.79 11.53
C GLU A 120 14.35 1.44 10.20
N ALA A 121 13.81 0.48 9.45
CA ALA A 121 14.34 0.08 8.15
C ALA A 121 14.30 1.23 7.14
N ILE A 122 13.20 1.99 7.08
CA ILE A 122 13.06 3.12 6.16
C ILE A 122 14.06 4.24 6.50
N GLU A 123 14.25 4.55 7.78
CA GLU A 123 15.24 5.55 8.21
C GLU A 123 16.69 5.09 7.89
N ALA A 124 16.98 3.81 8.14
CA ALA A 124 18.27 3.22 7.79
C ALA A 124 18.52 3.30 6.27
N TYR A 125 17.50 2.98 5.47
CA TYR A 125 17.56 3.06 4.00
C TYR A 125 17.80 4.49 3.52
N ARG A 126 17.10 5.47 4.08
CA ARG A 126 17.29 6.89 3.74
C ARG A 126 18.73 7.38 4.02
N THR A 127 19.38 6.81 5.03
CA THR A 127 20.77 7.12 5.38
C THR A 127 21.77 6.46 4.45
N ASN A 128 21.49 5.22 4.02
CA ASN A 128 22.35 4.46 3.12
C ASN A 128 21.51 3.64 2.13
N PRO A 129 21.13 4.23 0.99
CA PRO A 129 20.28 3.58 0.01
C PRO A 129 20.98 2.37 -0.62
N VAL A 130 20.27 1.24 -0.69
CA VAL A 130 20.78 0.00 -1.30
C VAL A 130 19.91 -0.36 -2.50
N VAL A 131 20.56 -0.65 -3.61
CA VAL A 131 19.88 -1.23 -4.79
C VAL A 131 19.75 -2.73 -4.55
N THR A 132 18.52 -3.21 -4.43
CA THR A 132 18.22 -4.65 -4.23
C THR A 132 17.96 -5.37 -5.55
N GLY A 133 17.72 -4.63 -6.63
CA GLY A 133 17.15 -5.17 -7.86
C GLY A 133 15.63 -5.25 -7.76
N LEU A 134 15.01 -5.66 -8.86
CA LEU A 134 13.57 -5.85 -8.95
C LEU A 134 13.29 -7.08 -9.82
N ASP A 135 12.63 -8.09 -9.24
CA ASP A 135 12.34 -9.35 -9.95
C ASP A 135 11.24 -9.19 -11.01
N ASP A 136 10.27 -8.30 -10.75
CA ASP A 136 9.13 -8.07 -11.63
C ASP A 136 8.58 -6.64 -11.48
N ILE A 137 8.03 -6.10 -12.57
CA ILE A 137 7.39 -4.78 -12.58
C ILE A 137 5.88 -4.97 -12.55
N ARG A 138 5.23 -4.36 -11.56
CA ARG A 138 3.80 -4.52 -11.30
C ARG A 138 3.03 -3.21 -11.47
N PRO A 139 1.73 -3.26 -11.82
CA PRO A 139 0.91 -2.07 -12.05
C PRO A 139 0.82 -1.08 -10.88
N TRP A 140 0.92 -1.58 -9.65
CA TRP A 140 0.82 -0.76 -8.43
C TRP A 140 2.13 -0.02 -8.11
N MET A 141 3.24 -0.39 -8.76
CA MET A 141 4.54 0.25 -8.53
C MET A 141 4.56 1.65 -9.13
N THR A 142 5.41 2.52 -8.58
CA THR A 142 5.66 3.87 -9.10
C THR A 142 7.00 3.91 -9.82
N VAL A 143 7.20 4.91 -10.68
CA VAL A 143 8.50 5.08 -11.37
C VAL A 143 9.61 5.38 -10.35
N ARG A 144 9.32 6.17 -9.30
CA ARG A 144 10.23 6.41 -8.16
C ARG A 144 10.65 5.09 -7.49
N TYR A 145 9.69 4.22 -7.17
CA TYR A 145 9.98 2.93 -6.55
C TYR A 145 10.86 2.05 -7.44
N ILE A 146 10.54 1.95 -8.73
CA ILE A 146 11.31 1.17 -9.70
C ILE A 146 12.73 1.72 -9.82
N SER A 147 12.88 3.03 -9.89
CA SER A 147 14.17 3.71 -9.99
C SER A 147 15.05 3.38 -8.79
N VAL A 148 14.53 3.56 -7.58
CA VAL A 148 15.28 3.29 -6.34
C VAL A 148 15.64 1.81 -6.20
N SER A 149 14.72 0.91 -6.55
CA SER A 149 14.95 -0.54 -6.44
C SER A 149 15.99 -1.06 -7.45
N THR A 150 16.06 -0.45 -8.64
CA THR A 150 16.91 -0.92 -9.74
C THR A 150 18.19 -0.09 -9.92
N GLY A 151 18.24 1.11 -9.34
CA GLY A 151 19.30 2.09 -9.56
C GLY A 151 19.25 2.79 -10.93
N VAL A 152 18.21 2.56 -11.74
CA VAL A 152 18.02 3.22 -13.03
C VAL A 152 17.37 4.59 -12.80
N PRO A 153 17.88 5.70 -13.36
CA PRO A 153 17.30 7.03 -13.12
C PRO A 153 15.85 7.15 -13.60
N GLU A 154 14.98 7.81 -12.82
CA GLU A 154 13.59 8.09 -13.18
C GLU A 154 13.47 8.81 -14.52
N THR A 155 14.34 9.80 -14.75
CA THR A 155 14.37 10.58 -15.99
C THR A 155 14.57 9.69 -17.21
N TYR A 156 15.45 8.69 -17.09
CA TYR A 156 15.67 7.70 -18.13
C TYR A 156 14.42 6.84 -18.34
N ILE A 157 13.80 6.33 -17.26
CA ILE A 157 12.58 5.52 -17.36
C ILE A 157 11.46 6.31 -18.05
N PHE A 158 11.25 7.57 -17.66
CA PHE A 158 10.25 8.47 -18.24
C PHE A 158 10.52 8.77 -19.71
N GLU A 159 11.78 9.00 -20.08
CA GLU A 159 12.19 9.18 -21.47
C GLU A 159 11.86 7.96 -22.34
N GLN A 160 12.13 6.74 -21.83
CA GLN A 160 11.86 5.50 -22.57
C GLN A 160 10.37 5.25 -22.80
N VAL A 161 9.51 5.64 -21.84
CA VAL A 161 8.05 5.49 -21.99
C VAL A 161 7.40 6.71 -22.67
N GLY A 162 8.13 7.81 -22.88
CA GLY A 162 7.58 9.03 -23.47
C GLY A 162 6.50 9.70 -22.62
N ILE A 163 6.57 9.55 -21.29
CA ILE A 163 5.72 10.24 -20.31
C ILE A 163 6.59 11.32 -19.64
N PRO A 164 6.13 12.57 -19.49
CA PRO A 164 6.94 13.62 -18.86
C PRO A 164 7.20 13.32 -17.37
N ALA A 165 8.41 13.61 -16.90
CA ALA A 165 8.78 13.56 -15.48
C ALA A 165 8.31 14.84 -14.73
N GLU A 166 7.02 15.15 -14.85
CA GLU A 166 6.39 16.35 -14.28
C GLU A 166 5.05 15.97 -13.61
N ASN A 167 4.43 16.91 -12.90
CA ASN A 167 3.10 16.75 -12.27
C ASN A 167 3.02 15.55 -11.31
N ASP A 168 4.06 15.35 -10.51
CA ASP A 168 4.16 14.27 -9.51
C ASP A 168 4.02 12.87 -10.13
N ASN A 169 4.28 12.71 -11.43
CA ASN A 169 4.15 11.45 -12.15
C ASN A 169 5.03 10.34 -11.56
N GLU A 170 6.14 10.69 -10.92
CA GLU A 170 7.03 9.73 -10.27
C GLU A 170 6.39 9.02 -9.08
N PHE A 171 5.35 9.61 -8.48
CA PHE A 171 4.61 9.07 -7.33
C PHE A 171 3.32 8.37 -7.74
N LYS A 172 2.92 8.46 -9.02
CA LYS A 172 1.75 7.78 -9.55
C LYS A 172 2.08 6.33 -9.86
N ASP A 173 1.15 5.43 -9.55
CA ASP A 173 1.26 4.04 -9.95
C ASP A 173 1.15 3.89 -11.48
N LEU A 174 1.74 2.83 -12.04
CA LEU A 174 1.73 2.60 -13.49
C LEU A 174 0.31 2.49 -14.07
N GLY A 175 -0.65 1.99 -13.30
CA GLY A 175 -2.06 1.93 -13.70
C GLY A 175 -2.69 3.30 -13.86
N LEU A 176 -2.36 4.23 -12.96
CA LEU A 176 -2.80 5.61 -13.02
C LEU A 176 -2.13 6.35 -14.18
N LEU A 177 -0.82 6.14 -14.39
CA LEU A 177 -0.08 6.69 -15.53
C LEU A 177 -0.68 6.22 -16.86
N ASP A 178 -0.95 4.92 -17.01
CA ASP A 178 -1.63 4.37 -18.20
C ASP A 178 -2.98 5.05 -18.43
N LYS A 179 -3.79 5.20 -17.38
CA LYS A 179 -5.12 5.79 -17.48
C LYS A 179 -5.09 7.27 -17.86
N GLU A 180 -4.15 8.04 -17.30
CA GLU A 180 -4.03 9.48 -17.51
C GLU A 180 -3.48 9.81 -18.90
N TYR A 181 -2.41 9.12 -19.31
CA TYR A 181 -1.74 9.36 -20.59
C TYR A 181 -2.30 8.50 -21.73
N ARG A 182 -3.20 7.55 -21.44
CA ARG A 182 -3.77 6.58 -22.39
C ARG A 182 -2.67 5.89 -23.18
N TYR A 183 -1.78 5.20 -22.46
CA TYR A 183 -0.57 4.65 -23.04
C TYR A 183 -0.88 3.75 -24.24
N LYS A 184 -0.09 3.87 -25.31
CA LYS A 184 -0.34 3.10 -26.53
C LYS A 184 -0.08 1.61 -26.25
N GLY A 185 -1.12 0.79 -26.37
CA GLY A 185 -1.07 -0.63 -26.01
C GLY A 185 -1.45 -0.92 -24.54
N GLY A 186 -1.84 0.12 -23.79
CA GLY A 186 -2.31 0.04 -22.42
C GLY A 186 -1.21 -0.27 -21.40
N LEU A 187 -1.63 -0.49 -20.16
CA LEU A 187 -0.77 -0.81 -19.02
C LEU A 187 0.26 -1.92 -19.29
N ARG A 188 -0.12 -2.98 -20.03
CA ARG A 188 0.81 -4.06 -20.36
C ARG A 188 1.99 -3.56 -21.20
N ALA A 189 1.71 -2.76 -22.23
CA ALA A 189 2.74 -2.20 -23.08
C ALA A 189 3.63 -1.21 -22.31
N LEU A 190 3.06 -0.45 -21.37
CA LEU A 190 3.83 0.40 -20.47
C LEU A 190 4.81 -0.44 -19.63
N VAL A 191 4.33 -1.48 -18.95
CA VAL A 191 5.16 -2.39 -18.15
C VAL A 191 6.26 -3.04 -19.00
N ASP A 192 5.92 -3.54 -20.18
CA ASP A 192 6.88 -4.20 -21.08
C ASP A 192 7.94 -3.20 -21.60
N THR A 193 7.56 -1.95 -21.84
CA THR A 193 8.49 -0.88 -22.22
C THR A 193 9.49 -0.60 -21.09
N ILE A 194 9.01 -0.47 -19.84
CA ILE A 194 9.88 -0.25 -18.68
C ILE A 194 10.80 -1.45 -18.48
N LYS A 195 10.30 -2.69 -18.57
CA LYS A 195 11.15 -3.90 -18.48
C LYS A 195 12.27 -3.88 -19.51
N SER A 196 11.95 -3.48 -20.74
CA SER A 196 12.93 -3.39 -21.83
C SER A 196 13.96 -2.27 -21.58
N ALA A 197 13.51 -1.13 -21.04
CA ALA A 197 14.36 -0.02 -20.64
C ALA A 197 15.36 -0.44 -19.54
N LEU A 198 14.88 -1.12 -18.49
CA LEU A 198 15.75 -1.60 -17.41
C LEU A 198 16.78 -2.62 -17.91
N ALA A 199 16.38 -3.54 -18.78
CA ALA A 199 17.29 -4.55 -19.33
C ALA A 199 18.35 -3.95 -20.27
N GLY A 200 18.02 -2.86 -20.95
CA GLY A 200 18.94 -2.13 -21.85
C GLY A 200 19.76 -1.04 -21.17
N TYR A 201 19.54 -0.77 -19.88
CA TYR A 201 20.26 0.27 -19.16
C TYR A 201 21.67 -0.23 -18.77
N GLU A 202 22.65 0.10 -19.60
CA GLU A 202 24.04 0.09 -19.18
C GLU A 202 24.29 1.38 -18.37
N LYS A 203 24.81 1.25 -17.14
CA LYS A 203 25.24 2.41 -16.36
C LYS A 203 26.20 3.22 -17.24
N ALA A 204 25.78 4.41 -17.64
CA ALA A 204 26.66 5.34 -18.35
C ALA A 204 27.95 5.50 -17.52
N PRO A 205 29.13 5.41 -18.14
CA PRO A 205 30.42 5.45 -17.44
C PRO A 205 30.64 6.77 -16.69
#